data_AF-A0A357BS72-F1
#
_entry.id   AF-A0A357BS72-F1
#
_cell.length_a   1.000
_cell.length_b   1.000
_cell.length_c   1.000
_cell.angle_alpha   90.00
_cell.angle_beta   90.00
_cell.angle_gamma   90.00
#
_symmetry.space_group_name_H-M   'P 1'
#
loop_
_entity.id
_entity.type
_entity.pdbx_description
1 polymer ?
#
loop_
_entity_poly.entity_id
_entity_poly.type
_entity_poly.pdbx_seq_one_letter_code
_entity_poly.pdbx_strand_id
1 'polypeptide(L)'
;MGVRLFYLDEKNGKRNQLITVKELSEVLSVKESTLYQWAELGQIPSIKLNGSLRFDLSDVEKWIQSCKKPVISDYNPLIKLEARKGEKNK
;
A
#
# COMPACT_ATOMS: atom_id res chain seq x y z
N MET A 1 2.85 -27.28 -2.66
CA MET A 1 3.14 -26.38 -1.53
C MET A 1 2.37 -25.09 -1.77
N GLY A 2 1.14 -25.03 -1.25
CA GLY A 2 0.26 -23.88 -1.45
C GLY A 2 0.75 -22.72 -0.62
N VAL A 3 1.27 -21.69 -1.28
CA VAL A 3 1.54 -20.40 -0.66
C VAL A 3 0.22 -19.87 -0.12
N ARG A 4 0.11 -19.83 1.22
CA ARG A 4 -1.01 -19.22 1.92
C ARG A 4 -0.93 -17.72 1.65
N LEU A 5 -1.49 -17.31 0.52
CA LEU A 5 -1.84 -15.93 0.28
C LEU A 5 -2.78 -15.55 1.43
N PHE A 6 -2.32 -14.60 2.24
CA PHE A 6 -3.12 -13.92 3.24
C PHE A 6 -4.24 -13.17 2.51
N TYR A 7 -5.29 -13.88 2.14
CA TYR A 7 -6.57 -13.34 1.74
C TYR A 7 -7.61 -13.87 2.71
N LEU A 8 -8.03 -12.99 3.62
CA LEU A 8 -9.33 -13.00 4.28
C LEU A 8 -9.89 -11.61 3.95
N ASP A 9 -11.09 -11.40 3.45
CA ASP A 9 -12.32 -12.16 3.63
C ASP A 9 -13.37 -11.69 2.59
N GLU A 10 -14.13 -12.63 2.02
CA GLU A 10 -15.22 -12.40 1.08
C GLU A 10 -16.54 -12.57 1.85
N LYS A 11 -17.09 -11.42 2.28
CA LYS A 11 -18.38 -11.25 3.00
C LYS A 11 -18.42 -11.71 4.46
N ASN A 12 -18.79 -10.74 5.34
CA ASN A 12 -19.78 -10.82 6.44
C ASN A 12 -19.31 -10.04 7.71
N GLY A 13 -20.09 -9.04 8.15
CA GLY A 13 -20.00 -8.43 9.49
C GLY A 13 -18.61 -7.98 10.00
N LYS A 14 -17.95 -7.05 9.29
CA LYS A 14 -16.63 -6.52 9.72
C LYS A 14 -16.69 -5.96 11.14
N ARG A 15 -15.99 -6.61 12.07
CA ARG A 15 -15.59 -5.98 13.32
C ARG A 15 -14.48 -4.99 12.94
N ASN A 16 -14.86 -3.75 12.68
CA ASN A 16 -13.95 -2.63 12.46
C ASN A 16 -12.99 -2.52 13.65
N GLN A 17 -11.83 -3.17 13.55
CA GLN A 17 -10.80 -3.11 14.57
C GLN A 17 -10.14 -1.73 14.44
N LEU A 18 -10.59 -0.83 15.31
CA LEU A 18 -9.99 0.48 15.44
C LEU A 18 -8.65 0.33 16.15
N ILE A 19 -7.58 0.53 15.39
CA ILE A 19 -6.22 0.50 15.91
C ILE A 19 -5.73 1.92 16.25
N THR A 20 -4.75 1.99 17.13
CA THR A 20 -4.09 3.25 17.49
C THR A 20 -2.98 3.59 16.49
N VAL A 21 -2.50 4.84 16.52
CA VAL A 21 -1.37 5.26 15.68
C VAL A 21 -0.12 4.41 15.92
N LYS A 22 0.07 3.91 17.15
CA LYS A 22 1.22 3.09 17.53
C LYS A 22 1.18 1.73 16.84
N GLU A 23 0.05 1.04 16.90
CA GLU A 23 -0.11 -0.24 16.21
C GLU A 23 -0.02 -0.08 14.70
N LEU A 24 -0.60 1.00 14.16
CA LEU A 24 -0.48 1.32 12.74
C LEU A 24 0.99 1.58 12.33
N SER A 25 1.76 2.23 13.19
CA SER A 25 3.20 2.45 13.02
C SER A 25 3.97 1.14 12.94
N GLU A 26 3.63 0.16 13.77
CA GLU A 26 4.23 -1.18 13.72
C GLU A 26 3.87 -1.93 12.44
N VAL A 27 2.60 -1.86 12.00
CA VAL A 27 2.12 -2.52 10.78
C VAL A 27 2.77 -1.94 9.52
N LEU A 28 2.82 -0.61 9.40
CA LEU A 28 3.41 0.07 8.24
C LEU A 28 4.93 0.23 8.32
N SER A 29 5.52 0.01 9.50
CA SER A 29 6.92 0.37 9.80
C SER A 29 7.22 1.84 9.50
N VAL A 30 6.27 2.73 9.82
CA VAL A 30 6.34 4.18 9.61
C VAL A 30 6.29 4.88 10.96
N LYS A 31 7.10 5.92 11.17
CA LYS A 31 7.12 6.68 12.43
C LYS A 31 5.74 7.27 12.75
N GLU A 32 5.35 7.22 14.02
CA GLU A 32 4.10 7.81 14.52
C GLU A 32 3.93 9.28 14.10
N SER A 33 4.99 10.09 14.16
CA SER A 33 4.96 11.49 13.73
C SER A 33 4.55 11.66 12.27
N THR A 34 4.96 10.74 11.39
CA THR A 34 4.58 10.75 9.97
C THR A 34 3.11 10.37 9.81
N LEU A 35 2.61 9.43 10.60
CA LEU A 35 1.19 9.06 10.61
C LEU A 35 0.30 10.20 11.10
N TYR A 36 0.72 10.93 12.14
CA TYR A 36 0.02 12.14 12.59
C TYR A 36 -0.05 13.18 11.47
N GLN A 37 1.07 13.43 10.78
CA GLN A 37 1.11 14.37 9.69
C GLN A 37 0.21 13.94 8.52
N TRP A 38 0.19 12.65 8.16
CA TRP A 38 -0.74 12.15 7.14
C TRP A 38 -2.21 12.27 7.55
N ALA A 39 -2.51 12.09 8.83
CA ALA A 39 -3.87 12.28 9.34
C ALA A 39 -4.29 13.75 9.31
N GLU A 40 -3.41 14.68 9.67
CA GLU A 40 -3.66 16.12 9.56
C GLU A 40 -3.84 16.57 8.11
N LEU A 41 -3.05 15.99 7.19
CA LEU A 41 -3.14 16.25 5.75
C LEU A 41 -4.33 15.53 5.08
N GLY A 42 -5.05 14.66 5.80
CA GLY A 42 -6.14 13.85 5.24
C GLY A 42 -5.67 12.82 4.21
N GLN A 43 -4.39 12.45 4.22
CA GLN A 43 -3.81 11.49 3.27
C GLN A 43 -4.13 10.03 3.62
N ILE A 44 -4.35 9.74 4.89
CA ILE A 44 -4.68 8.41 5.41
C ILE A 44 -6.07 8.43 6.05
N PRO A 45 -6.92 7.40 5.85
CA PRO A 45 -8.21 7.33 6.52
C PRO A 45 -8.04 7.25 8.03
N SER A 46 -8.41 8.32 8.72
CA SER A 46 -8.29 8.45 10.17
C SER A 46 -9.58 9.01 10.78
N ILE A 47 -9.87 8.59 12.00
CA ILE A 47 -11.08 8.93 12.75
C ILE A 47 -10.66 9.62 14.04
N LYS A 48 -11.02 10.91 14.17
CA LYS A 48 -10.75 11.70 15.37
C LYS A 48 -11.93 11.57 16.34
N LEU A 49 -11.75 10.84 17.44
CA LEU A 49 -12.76 10.65 18.48
C LEU A 49 -12.28 11.26 19.80
N ASN A 50 -12.96 12.31 20.28
CA ASN A 50 -12.72 12.93 21.59
C ASN A 50 -11.24 13.22 21.91
N GLY A 51 -10.44 13.63 20.91
CA GLY A 51 -9.02 13.93 21.06
C GLY A 51 -8.07 12.75 20.85
N SER A 52 -8.59 11.55 20.64
CA SER A 52 -7.83 10.37 20.23
C SER A 52 -7.98 10.12 18.73
N LEU A 53 -6.87 9.77 18.09
CA LEU A 53 -6.84 9.38 16.69
C LEU A 53 -6.92 7.86 16.58
N ARG A 54 -7.87 7.37 15.78
CA ARG A 54 -8.05 5.94 15.50
C ARG A 54 -8.05 5.67 14.01
N PHE A 55 -7.67 4.46 13.65
CA PHE A 55 -7.59 4.02 12.26
C PHE A 55 -8.37 2.73 12.10
N ASP A 56 -9.16 2.66 11.03
CA ASP A 56 -9.81 1.41 10.65
C ASP A 56 -8.85 0.59 9.80
N LEU A 57 -8.52 -0.61 10.24
CA LEU A 57 -7.58 -1.47 9.53
C LEU A 57 -8.06 -1.82 8.11
N SER A 58 -9.38 -1.93 7.89
CA SER A 58 -9.93 -2.19 6.55
C SER A 58 -9.78 -1.00 5.62
N ASP A 59 -9.94 0.22 6.11
CA ASP A 59 -9.78 1.40 5.28
C ASP A 59 -8.31 1.69 4.99
N VAL A 60 -7.43 1.46 5.98
CA VAL A 60 -5.98 1.52 5.78
C VAL A 60 -5.55 0.52 4.71
N GLU A 61 -6.04 -0.72 4.72
CA GLU A 61 -5.68 -1.72 3.72
C GLU A 61 -6.11 -1.31 2.30
N LYS A 62 -7.34 -0.80 2.14
CA LYS A 62 -7.81 -0.24 0.87
C LYS A 62 -6.94 0.95 0.42
N TRP A 63 -6.55 1.80 1.35
CA TRP A 63 -5.66 2.92 1.07
C TRP A 63 -4.29 2.45 0.57
N ILE A 64 -3.68 1.45 1.22
CA ILE A 64 -2.42 0.84 0.77
C ILE A 64 -2.56 0.29 -0.66
N GLN A 65 -3.67 -0.40 -0.95
CA GLN A 65 -3.96 -0.90 -2.29
C GLN A 65 -4.06 0.22 -3.32
N SER A 66 -4.69 1.35 -2.96
CA SER A 66 -4.76 2.54 -3.82
C SER A 66 -3.40 3.21 -4.03
N CYS A 67 -2.50 3.15 -3.06
CA CYS A 67 -1.13 3.69 -3.17
C CYS A 67 -0.20 2.79 -3.98
N LYS A 68 -0.54 1.51 -4.17
CA LYS A 68 0.27 0.55 -4.91
C LYS A 68 0.29 0.93 -6.39
N LYS A 69 1.37 1.59 -6.81
CA LYS A 69 1.61 1.84 -8.24
C LYS A 69 1.68 0.49 -8.97
N PRO A 70 1.10 0.38 -10.17
CA PRO A 70 1.27 -0.82 -10.97
C PRO A 70 2.78 -1.04 -11.17
N VAL A 71 3.24 -2.26 -10.89
CA VAL A 71 4.60 -2.64 -11.27
C VAL A 71 4.61 -2.65 -12.79
N ILE A 72 5.20 -1.62 -13.40
CA ILE A 72 5.44 -1.56 -14.83
C ILE A 72 6.56 -2.57 -15.09
N SER A 73 6.21 -3.84 -15.27
CA SER A 73 7.17 -4.91 -15.54
C SER A 73 7.55 -4.99 -17.02
N ASP A 74 7.63 -3.86 -17.72
CA ASP A 74 8.24 -3.75 -19.05
C ASP A 74 9.77 -3.67 -18.97
N TYR A 75 10.37 -3.82 -17.78
CA TYR A 75 11.80 -4.05 -17.67
C TYR A 75 12.14 -5.49 -18.08
N ASN A 76 12.13 -5.72 -19.39
CA ASN A 76 12.89 -6.81 -19.99
C ASN A 76 14.32 -6.30 -20.20
N PRO A 77 15.30 -6.67 -19.35
CA PRO A 77 16.69 -6.22 -19.49
C PRO A 77 17.32 -6.59 -20.84
N LEU A 78 16.69 -7.47 -21.63
CA LEU A 78 17.16 -7.89 -22.96
C LEU A 78 16.78 -6.92 -24.10
N ILE A 79 15.84 -5.99 -23.90
CA ILE A 79 15.42 -5.04 -24.95
C ILE A 79 16.53 -4.04 -25.31
N LYS A 80 17.55 -3.88 -24.45
CA LYS A 80 18.70 -3.00 -24.73
C LYS A 80 19.70 -3.57 -25.75
N LEU A 81 19.59 -4.85 -26.12
CA LEU A 81 20.54 -5.51 -27.03
C LEU A 81 20.11 -5.49 -28.51
N GLU A 82 18.81 -5.33 -28.81
CA GLU A 82 18.31 -5.37 -30.19
C GLU A 82 18.44 -4.04 -30.95
N ALA A 83 18.78 -2.93 -30.28
CA ALA A 83 18.90 -1.61 -30.91
C ALA A 83 20.24 -1.35 -31.65
N ARG A 84 21.14 -2.36 -31.75
CA ARG A 84 22.43 -2.25 -32.49
C ARG A 84 22.55 -3.26 -33.64
N LYS A 85 21.49 -3.53 -34.39
CA LYS A 85 21.66 -4.19 -35.70
C LYS A 85 20.81 -3.56 -36.78
N GLY A 86 21.10 -2.28 -37.06
CA GLY A 86 20.79 -1.67 -38.33
C GLY A 86 21.88 -2.00 -39.35
N GLU A 87 21.76 -3.18 -39.98
CA GLU A 87 22.30 -3.37 -41.34
C GLU A 87 21.44 -2.54 -42.29
N LYS A 88 22.04 -1.59 -43.02
CA LYS A 88 21.64 -1.31 -44.40
C LYS A 88 22.89 -1.01 -45.24
N ASN A 89 23.39 -2.08 -45.84
CA ASN A 89 24.04 -2.06 -47.13
C ASN A 89 23.03 -1.57 -48.18
N LYS A 90 23.33 -0.49 -48.91
CA LYS A 90 23.13 -0.32 -50.35
C LYS A 90 23.56 1.09 -50.77
#